data_AF-A0A1F5CPC2-F1
#
_entry.id   AF-A0A1F5CPC2-F1
#
_cell.length_a   1.000
_cell.length_b   1.000
_cell.length_c   1.000
_cell.angle_alpha   90.00
_cell.angle_beta   90.00
_cell.angle_gamma   90.00
#
_symmetry.space_group_name_H-M   'P 1'
#
loop_
_entity.id
_entity.type
_entity.pdbx_description
1 polymer ?
#
loop_
_entity_poly.entity_id
_entity_poly.type
_entity_poly.pdbx_seq_one_letter_code
_entity_poly.pdbx_strand_id
1 'polypeptide(L)' 'MKIGIPKEIKNGEGRVALTPAGVKKLTAEGHIVFVETGA' A
#
# COMPACT_ATOMS: atom_id res chain seq x y z
N MET A 1 -1.59 6.90 12.05
CA MET A 1 -0.74 5.70 12.19
C MET A 1 0.25 5.65 11.03
N LYS A 2 1.32 4.84 11.14
CA LYS A 2 2.25 4.57 10.01
C LYS A 2 1.90 3.21 9.42
N ILE A 3 1.64 3.15 8.11
CA ILE A 3 1.19 1.95 7.41
C ILE A 3 2.14 1.69 6.25
N GLY A 4 2.64 0.46 6.12
CA GLY A 4 3.56 0.05 5.05
C GLY A 4 2.89 -0.94 4.10
N ILE A 5 3.12 -0.75 2.80
CA ILE A 5 2.65 -1.61 1.72
C ILE A 5 3.87 -2.08 0.93
N PRO A 6 4.46 -3.23 1.32
CA PRO A 6 5.58 -3.81 0.59
C PRO A 6 5.10 -4.47 -0.71
N LYS A 7 6.05 -4.73 -1.61
CA LYS A 7 5.81 -5.54 -2.78
C LYS A 7 5.64 -7.01 -2.38
N GLU A 8 4.65 -7.68 -2.97
CA GLU A 8 4.50 -9.12 -2.81
C GLU A 8 5.67 -9.86 -3.48
N ILE A 9 6.31 -10.76 -2.73
CA ILE A 9 7.49 -11.52 -3.21
C ILE A 9 7.16 -12.95 -3.61
N LYS A 10 5.91 -13.39 -3.38
CA LYS A 10 5.48 -14.75 -3.73
C LYS A 10 5.45 -14.88 -5.26
N ASN A 11 6.03 -15.96 -5.77
CA ASN A 11 6.04 -16.20 -7.21
C ASN A 11 4.61 -16.29 -7.77
N GLY A 12 4.34 -15.56 -8.87
CA GLY A 12 3.03 -15.46 -9.49
C GLY A 12 2.02 -14.59 -8.74
N GLU A 13 2.44 -13.86 -7.71
CA GLU A 13 1.59 -12.92 -6.99
C GLU A 13 1.69 -11.53 -7.61
N GLY A 14 0.59 -11.07 -8.22
CA GLY A 14 0.48 -9.75 -8.85
C GLY A 14 -0.48 -8.80 -8.12
N ARG A 15 -0.98 -9.19 -6.95
CA ARG A 15 -1.86 -8.33 -6.14
C ARG A 15 -1.04 -7.35 -5.33
N VAL A 16 -1.70 -6.26 -4.94
CA VAL A 16 -1.21 -5.26 -3.99
C VAL A 16 -2.21 -5.12 -2.85
N ALA A 17 -1.74 -4.92 -1.63
CA ALA A 17 -2.59 -4.89 -0.44
C ALA A 17 -3.58 -3.70 -0.42
N LEU A 18 -3.29 -2.61 -1.15
CA LEU A 18 -4.18 -1.46 -1.20
C LEU A 18 -4.12 -0.76 -2.56
N THR A 19 -5.27 -0.33 -3.05
CA THR A 19 -5.36 0.50 -4.25
C THR A 19 -5.07 1.98 -3.93
N PRO A 20 -4.76 2.81 -4.94
CA PRO A 20 -4.57 4.25 -4.74
C PRO A 20 -5.78 4.94 -4.08
N ALA A 21 -7.00 4.47 -4.33
CA ALA A 21 -8.20 4.99 -3.68
C ALA A 21 -8.20 4.72 -2.16
N GLY A 22 -7.76 3.53 -1.74
CA GLY A 22 -7.60 3.19 -0.33
C GLY A 22 -6.50 4.03 0.33
N VAL A 23 -5.36 4.24 -0.35
CA VAL A 23 -4.28 5.12 0.12
C VAL A 23 -4.80 6.53 0.35
N LYS A 24 -5.57 7.07 -0.61
CA LYS A 24 -6.17 8.42 -0.50
C LYS A 24 -7.11 8.54 0.70
N LYS A 25 -7.89 7.50 1.00
CA LYS A 25 -8.77 7.49 2.17
C LYS A 25 -7.98 7.50 3.48
N LEU A 26 -7.01 6.59 3.64
CA LEU A 26 -6.20 6.51 4.86
C LEU A 26 -5.38 7.77 5.10
N THR A 27 -4.84 8.37 4.04
CA THR A 27 -4.11 9.64 4.14
C THR A 27 -5.03 10.81 4.51
N ALA A 28 -6.25 10.87 3.98
CA ALA A 28 -7.26 11.85 4.39
C ALA A 28 -7.68 11.70 5.87
N GLU A 29 -7.66 10.48 6.40
CA GLU A 29 -7.89 10.18 7.83
C GLU A 29 -6.65 10.49 8.71
N GLY A 30 -5.59 11.09 8.14
CA GLY A 30 -4.39 11.51 8.87
C GLY A 30 -3.37 10.40 9.09
N HIS A 31 -3.44 9.31 8.35
CA HIS A 31 -2.43 8.26 8.38
C HIS A 31 -1.29 8.53 7.39
N ILE A 32 -0.09 8.07 7.73
CA ILE A 32 1.08 8.14 6.86
C ILE A 32 1.24 6.77 6.23
N VAL A 33 1.17 6.71 4.90
CA VAL A 33 1.25 5.48 4.13
C VAL A 33 2.56 5.46 3.34
N PHE A 34 3.32 4.38 3.48
CA PHE A 34 4.54 4.10 2.74
C PHE A 34 4.27 2.95 1.77
N VAL A 35 4.62 3.13 0.50
CA VAL A 35 4.46 2.11 -0.54
C VAL A 35 5.83 1.82 -1.15
N GLU A 36 6.19 0.55 -1.25
CA GLU A 36 7.41 0.14 -1.93
C GLU A 36 7.30 0.37 -3.44
N THR A 37 8.37 0.83 -4.08
CA THR A 37 8.35 1.04 -5.54
C THR A 37 8.19 -0.30 -6.26
N GLY A 38 7.14 -0.43 -7.08
CA GLY A 38 6.83 -1.65 -7.81
C GLY A 38 5.97 -2.67 -7.04
N ALA A 39 5.41 -2.26 -5.90
CA ALA A 39 4.25 -2.91 -5.29
C ALA A 39 2.97 -2.64 -6.09
#